data_AF-A0AAW6BJG8-F1
#
_entry.id   AF-A0AAW6BJG8-F1
#
_cell.length_a   1.000
_cell.length_b   1.000
_cell.length_c   1.000
_cell.angle_alpha   90.00
_cell.angle_beta   90.00
_cell.angle_gamma   90.00
#
_symmetry.space_group_name_H-M   'P 1'
#
loop_
_entity.id
_entity.type
_entity.pdbx_description
1 polymer ?
#
loop_
_entity_poly.entity_id
_entity_poly.type
_entity_poly.pdbx_seq_one_letter_code
_entity_poly.pdbx_strand_id
1 'polypeptide(L)'
;MVRTVCNSRSSTFKLHIKTDEKIELIPSALVVFKKNLIKNIENIKEQKELLKSLGMIKRSKSESKVEIWHADTSNLSKKTSLCDLLVSSPPYGDNHTTVTYGQYSYLPLMWIDRSDIDQLKFNNLLENKSSIDSKSLGGSLKDAKEKYEFIKNKSLSLVETVELISLVNEKNIKKLISFIYDLDKALDNTLSNLRSNAYMIWTLGNRRISNIEIPLNKIMRELLEHKGCKYIYQLDREIHNKRMAKRNRVADTMDKELILIMRK
;
A
#
# COMPACT_ATOMS: atom_id res chain seq x y z
N MET A 1 -14.04 9.37 -8.04
CA MET A 1 -15.50 9.63 -8.01
C MET A 1 -16.04 9.66 -6.59
N VAL A 2 -16.10 8.54 -5.85
CA VAL A 2 -16.78 8.48 -4.54
C VAL A 2 -16.31 9.57 -3.58
N ARG A 3 -14.99 9.79 -3.45
CA ARG A 3 -14.45 10.87 -2.62
C ARG A 3 -14.87 12.29 -3.05
N THR A 4 -15.12 12.49 -4.34
CA THR A 4 -15.56 13.77 -4.93
C THR A 4 -17.01 14.08 -4.55
N VAL A 5 -17.85 13.06 -4.42
CA VAL A 5 -19.30 13.20 -4.24
C VAL A 5 -19.81 12.74 -2.87
N CYS A 6 -18.93 12.31 -1.97
CA CYS A 6 -19.33 11.90 -0.62
C CYS A 6 -19.41 13.08 0.35
N ASN A 7 -20.21 12.92 1.40
CA ASN A 7 -20.38 13.92 2.47
C ASN A 7 -19.14 14.05 3.38
N SER A 8 -18.08 13.28 3.12
CA SER A 8 -16.86 13.35 3.91
C SER A 8 -15.92 14.45 3.43
N ARG A 9 -15.23 15.11 4.37
CA ARG A 9 -14.19 16.11 4.10
C ARG A 9 -13.09 15.52 3.21
N SER A 10 -12.69 16.27 2.19
CA SER A 10 -11.62 15.92 1.25
C SER A 10 -10.22 16.27 1.75
N SER A 11 -10.11 17.16 2.75
CA SER A 11 -8.85 17.62 3.32
C SER A 11 -8.16 16.59 4.24
N THR A 12 -8.86 15.50 4.61
CA THR A 12 -8.34 14.45 5.47
C THR A 12 -8.73 13.07 4.93
N PHE A 13 -7.91 12.06 5.24
CA PHE A 13 -8.21 10.64 4.95
C PHE A 13 -9.29 10.07 5.88
N LYS A 14 -9.37 10.61 7.10
CA LYS A 14 -10.39 10.25 8.07
C LYS A 14 -11.78 10.69 7.61
N LEU A 15 -12.75 9.81 7.81
CA LEU A 15 -14.15 10.08 7.50
C LEU A 15 -14.76 11.02 8.55
N HIS A 16 -14.77 12.32 8.22
CA HIS A 16 -15.48 13.36 8.95
C HIS A 16 -16.52 14.00 8.04
N ILE A 17 -17.72 14.25 8.57
CA ILE A 17 -18.79 14.89 7.80
C ILE A 17 -18.46 16.35 7.47
N LYS A 18 -18.91 16.82 6.31
CA LYS A 18 -18.92 18.23 5.90
C LYS A 18 -20.02 18.99 6.65
N THR A 19 -19.98 20.30 6.62
CA THR A 19 -21.12 21.15 7.03
C THR A 19 -22.24 21.02 6.01
N ASP A 20 -23.48 21.28 6.40
CA ASP A 20 -24.64 21.14 5.52
C ASP A 20 -24.52 22.01 4.26
N GLU A 21 -24.10 23.27 4.42
CA GLU A 21 -23.76 24.18 3.32
C GLU A 21 -22.79 23.55 2.29
N LYS A 22 -21.78 22.82 2.77
CA LYS A 22 -20.79 22.17 1.91
C LYS A 22 -21.30 20.87 1.28
N ILE A 23 -22.34 20.27 1.85
CA ILE A 23 -23.00 19.07 1.30
C ILE A 23 -23.90 19.50 0.15
N GLU A 24 -24.64 20.60 0.30
CA GLU A 24 -25.50 21.15 -0.76
C GLU A 24 -24.73 21.54 -2.02
N LEU A 25 -23.48 21.96 -1.87
CA LEU A 25 -22.57 22.28 -2.99
C LEU A 25 -21.99 21.05 -3.71
N ILE A 26 -22.27 19.83 -3.25
CA ILE A 26 -21.71 18.61 -3.86
C ILE A 26 -22.40 18.33 -5.20
N PRO A 27 -21.65 18.12 -6.29
CA PRO A 27 -22.25 17.80 -7.57
C PRO A 27 -22.95 16.43 -7.54
N SER A 28 -24.00 16.28 -8.35
CA SER A 28 -24.73 15.02 -8.51
C SER A 28 -23.78 13.86 -8.80
N ALA A 29 -23.90 12.80 -7.98
CA ALA A 29 -23.10 11.60 -8.13
C ALA A 29 -23.25 10.96 -9.52
N LEU A 30 -24.47 10.98 -10.07
CA LEU A 30 -24.76 10.44 -11.40
C LEU A 30 -24.05 11.25 -12.51
N VAL A 31 -24.03 12.57 -12.40
CA VAL A 31 -23.34 13.46 -13.36
C VAL A 31 -21.84 13.19 -13.34
N VAL A 32 -21.24 13.13 -12.15
CA VAL A 32 -19.80 12.84 -12.00
C VAL A 32 -19.47 11.41 -12.46
N PHE A 33 -20.35 10.43 -12.21
CA PHE A 33 -20.19 9.07 -12.71
C PHE A 33 -20.18 9.04 -14.24
N LYS A 34 -21.19 9.60 -14.90
CA LYS A 34 -21.29 9.66 -16.37
C LYS A 34 -20.06 10.30 -16.99
N LYS A 35 -19.59 11.43 -16.43
CA LYS A 35 -18.37 12.10 -16.88
C LYS A 35 -17.14 11.21 -16.79
N ASN A 36 -16.95 10.51 -15.67
CA ASN A 36 -15.80 9.60 -15.50
C ASN A 36 -15.92 8.37 -16.40
N LEU A 37 -17.13 7.84 -16.61
CA LEU A 37 -17.38 6.70 -17.48
C LEU A 37 -16.99 7.01 -18.93
N ILE A 38 -17.44 8.14 -19.48
CA ILE A 38 -17.10 8.57 -20.84
C ILE A 38 -15.57 8.69 -21.00
N LYS A 39 -14.92 9.39 -20.07
CA LYS A 39 -13.45 9.53 -20.07
C LYS A 39 -12.73 8.17 -20.01
N ASN A 40 -13.21 7.25 -19.18
CA ASN A 40 -12.61 5.91 -19.09
C ASN A 40 -12.80 5.11 -20.39
N ILE A 41 -13.95 5.23 -21.05
CA ILE A 41 -14.20 4.60 -22.35
C ILE A 41 -13.22 5.15 -23.40
N GLU A 42 -12.99 6.46 -23.44
CA GLU A 42 -12.01 7.11 -24.32
C GLU A 42 -10.59 6.59 -24.05
N ASN A 43 -10.15 6.59 -22.79
CA ASN A 43 -8.84 6.06 -22.41
C ASN A 43 -8.66 4.59 -22.83
N ILE A 44 -9.69 3.75 -22.66
CA ILE A 44 -9.65 2.33 -23.07
C ILE A 44 -9.54 2.21 -24.59
N LYS A 45 -10.22 3.07 -25.36
CA LYS A 45 -10.11 3.08 -26.83
C LYS A 45 -8.70 3.46 -27.26
N GLU A 46 -8.15 4.54 -26.73
CA GLU A 46 -6.78 4.98 -27.02
C GLU A 46 -5.74 3.90 -26.68
N GLN A 47 -5.87 3.27 -25.51
CA GLN A 47 -5.00 2.17 -25.11
C GLN A 47 -5.10 0.97 -26.07
N LYS A 48 -6.32 0.63 -26.52
CA LYS A 48 -6.52 -0.45 -27.50
C LYS A 48 -5.88 -0.14 -28.84
N GLU A 49 -5.99 1.08 -29.34
CA GLU A 49 -5.33 1.48 -30.60
C GLU A 49 -3.80 1.43 -30.47
N LEU A 50 -3.24 1.89 -29.34
CA LEU A 50 -1.81 1.77 -29.07
C LEU A 50 -1.34 0.30 -29.05
N LEU A 51 -2.04 -0.57 -28.30
CA LEU A 51 -1.66 -1.97 -28.23
C LEU A 51 -1.82 -2.68 -29.59
N LYS A 52 -2.80 -2.26 -30.41
CA LYS A 52 -2.98 -2.74 -31.78
C LYS A 52 -1.82 -2.31 -32.69
N SER A 53 -1.37 -1.05 -32.62
CA SER A 53 -0.23 -0.58 -33.41
C SER A 53 1.08 -1.27 -33.04
N LEU A 54 1.21 -1.72 -31.78
CA LEU A 54 2.32 -2.54 -31.29
C LEU A 54 2.17 -4.04 -31.59
N GLY A 55 1.10 -4.47 -32.27
CA GLY A 55 0.84 -5.88 -32.58
C GLY A 55 0.50 -6.75 -31.37
N MET A 56 0.16 -6.16 -30.22
CA MET A 56 -0.09 -6.83 -28.94
C MET A 56 -1.57 -7.22 -28.72
N ILE A 57 -2.43 -6.92 -29.70
CA ILE A 57 -3.85 -7.30 -29.70
C ILE A 57 -4.13 -8.24 -30.85
N LYS A 58 -4.73 -9.39 -30.52
CA LYS A 58 -5.28 -10.34 -31.49
C LYS A 58 -6.78 -10.48 -31.25
N ARG A 59 -7.59 -10.25 -32.29
CA ARG A 59 -9.07 -10.32 -32.21
C ARG A 59 -9.65 -9.49 -31.03
N SER A 60 -9.15 -8.27 -30.84
CA SER A 60 -9.59 -7.34 -29.78
C SER A 60 -9.33 -7.81 -28.34
N LYS A 61 -8.47 -8.81 -28.13
CA LYS A 61 -8.00 -9.26 -26.82
C LYS A 61 -6.48 -9.11 -26.71
N SER A 62 -6.02 -8.79 -25.50
CA SER A 62 -4.60 -8.88 -25.17
C SER A 62 -4.16 -10.34 -25.22
N GLU A 63 -2.95 -10.60 -25.71
CA GLU A 63 -2.34 -11.94 -25.66
C GLU A 63 -1.85 -12.31 -24.25
N SER A 64 -1.76 -11.34 -23.34
CA SER A 64 -1.29 -11.57 -21.97
C SER A 64 -2.29 -12.39 -21.15
N LYS A 65 -1.81 -13.47 -20.54
CA LYS A 65 -2.56 -14.17 -19.49
C LYS A 65 -2.40 -13.41 -18.16
N VAL A 66 -3.50 -12.87 -17.65
CA VAL A 66 -3.53 -12.17 -16.36
C VAL A 66 -4.31 -13.01 -15.37
N GLU A 67 -3.70 -13.30 -14.22
CA GLU A 67 -4.36 -13.96 -13.10
C GLU A 67 -4.34 -13.00 -11.91
N ILE A 68 -5.53 -12.67 -11.42
CA ILE A 68 -5.72 -11.80 -10.25
C ILE A 68 -5.92 -12.69 -9.04
N TRP A 69 -5.17 -12.41 -7.99
CA TRP A 69 -5.20 -13.19 -6.75
C TRP A 69 -5.49 -12.27 -5.57
N HIS A 70 -6.52 -12.63 -4.80
CA HIS A 70 -6.78 -12.00 -3.51
C HIS A 70 -6.17 -12.87 -2.40
N ALA A 71 -5.03 -12.42 -1.84
CA ALA A 71 -4.26 -13.20 -0.87
C ALA A 71 -3.79 -12.33 0.30
N ASP A 72 -3.72 -12.96 1.48
CA ASP A 72 -3.05 -12.38 2.65
C ASP A 72 -1.54 -12.61 2.51
N THR A 73 -0.76 -11.53 2.47
CA THR A 73 0.70 -11.64 2.39
C THR A 73 1.32 -12.20 3.68
N SER A 74 0.59 -12.21 4.80
CA SER A 74 1.07 -12.78 6.08
C SER A 74 0.82 -14.28 6.23
N ASN A 75 -0.02 -14.88 5.39
CA ASN A 75 -0.30 -16.31 5.41
C ASN A 75 0.34 -17.04 4.22
N LEU A 76 1.02 -18.17 4.51
CA LEU A 76 1.62 -19.01 3.45
C LEU A 76 0.52 -19.55 2.54
N SER A 77 0.52 -19.09 1.29
CA SER A 77 -0.06 -19.84 0.17
C SER A 77 1.07 -20.10 -0.82
N LYS A 78 1.61 -21.33 -0.79
CA LYS A 78 2.57 -21.75 -1.82
C LYS A 78 1.82 -21.84 -3.13
N LYS A 79 2.17 -20.97 -4.09
CA LYS A 79 1.68 -21.09 -5.45
C LYS A 79 2.31 -22.32 -6.12
N THR A 80 1.56 -22.91 -7.05
CA THR A 80 2.04 -23.99 -7.91
C THR A 80 3.09 -23.48 -8.91
N SER A 81 3.09 -22.19 -9.22
CA SER A 81 4.09 -21.52 -10.07
C SER A 81 4.82 -20.41 -9.31
N LEU A 82 6.15 -20.39 -9.48
CA LEU A 82 7.02 -19.35 -8.92
C LEU A 82 7.25 -18.23 -9.94
N CYS A 83 7.36 -16.99 -9.47
CA CYS A 83 7.59 -15.82 -10.30
C CYS A 83 9.09 -15.49 -10.45
N ASP A 84 9.47 -14.96 -11.61
CA ASP A 84 10.84 -14.51 -11.92
C ASP A 84 11.09 -13.03 -11.55
N LEU A 85 10.02 -12.24 -11.45
CA LEU A 85 10.07 -10.82 -11.16
C LEU A 85 8.94 -10.44 -10.19
N LEU A 86 9.30 -9.68 -9.16
CA LEU A 86 8.37 -8.97 -8.31
C LEU A 86 8.49 -7.48 -8.56
N VAL A 87 7.35 -6.80 -8.74
CA VAL A 87 7.27 -5.34 -8.76
C VAL A 87 6.19 -4.92 -7.79
N SER A 88 6.55 -4.11 -6.79
CA SER A 88 5.59 -3.56 -5.85
C SER A 88 5.15 -2.16 -6.29
N SER A 89 3.90 -1.82 -5.97
CA SER A 89 3.52 -0.40 -5.86
C SER A 89 4.25 0.23 -4.66
N PRO A 90 4.26 1.57 -4.53
CA PRO A 90 4.73 2.22 -3.29
C PRO A 90 4.09 1.53 -2.07
N PRO A 91 4.82 1.32 -0.97
CA PRO A 91 4.32 0.53 0.13
C PRO A 91 3.41 1.47 0.88
N TYR A 92 2.12 1.38 0.67
CA TYR A 92 1.14 2.23 1.32
C TYR A 92 1.06 1.80 2.79
N GLY A 93 1.43 2.71 3.69
CA GLY A 93 1.92 2.40 5.04
C GLY A 93 0.87 1.98 6.05
N ASP A 94 1.36 1.69 7.26
CA ASP A 94 0.53 1.41 8.43
C ASP A 94 -0.52 2.52 8.63
N ASN A 95 -1.72 2.08 9.00
CA ASN A 95 -2.92 2.89 9.11
C ASN A 95 -2.95 3.77 10.38
N HIS A 96 -2.15 3.45 11.40
CA HIS A 96 -2.06 4.16 12.67
C HIS A 96 -0.97 5.26 12.73
N THR A 97 -0.01 5.25 11.81
CA THR A 97 1.05 6.28 11.69
C THR A 97 0.91 7.13 10.42
N THR A 98 0.20 6.66 9.39
CA THR A 98 0.06 7.39 8.12
C THR A 98 -1.38 7.49 7.62
N VAL A 99 -1.56 7.52 6.29
CA VAL A 99 -2.84 7.54 5.61
C VAL A 99 -3.54 6.20 5.88
N THR A 100 -4.70 6.22 6.52
CA THR A 100 -5.55 5.03 6.73
C THR A 100 -6.11 4.56 5.38
N TYR A 101 -5.47 3.58 4.73
CA TYR A 101 -5.91 3.09 3.42
C TYR A 101 -7.24 2.36 3.49
N GLY A 102 -7.46 1.62 4.58
CA GLY A 102 -8.74 1.00 4.87
C GLY A 102 -9.84 2.04 4.98
N GLN A 103 -9.65 3.03 5.83
CA GLN A 103 -10.63 4.10 5.98
C GLN A 103 -10.82 4.95 4.71
N TYR A 104 -9.75 5.22 3.95
CA TYR A 104 -9.82 5.94 2.67
C TYR A 104 -10.62 5.15 1.62
N SER A 105 -10.42 3.84 1.57
CA SER A 105 -11.05 2.94 0.61
C SER A 105 -12.43 2.47 1.05
N TYR A 106 -12.82 2.70 2.31
CA TYR A 106 -14.08 2.25 2.89
C TYR A 106 -15.30 2.67 2.07
N LEU A 107 -15.48 3.97 1.81
CA LEU A 107 -16.64 4.45 1.04
C LEU A 107 -16.66 3.92 -0.41
N PRO A 108 -15.54 3.93 -1.17
CA PRO A 108 -15.49 3.25 -2.46
C PRO A 108 -15.89 1.77 -2.41
N LEU A 109 -15.42 1.02 -1.41
CA LEU A 109 -15.74 -0.41 -1.28
C LEU A 109 -17.19 -0.66 -0.87
N MET A 110 -17.87 0.29 -0.25
CA MET A 110 -19.31 0.22 0.02
C MET A 110 -20.18 0.41 -1.24
N TRP A 111 -19.61 0.89 -2.34
CA TRP A 111 -20.32 1.08 -3.61
C TRP A 111 -20.22 -0.12 -4.55
N ILE A 112 -19.25 -1.00 -4.32
CA ILE A 112 -18.99 -2.17 -5.16
C ILE A 112 -19.73 -3.34 -4.52
N ASP A 113 -20.52 -4.07 -5.31
CA ASP A 113 -21.12 -5.30 -4.80
C ASP A 113 -20.00 -6.29 -4.47
N ARG A 114 -20.08 -6.95 -3.32
CA ARG A 114 -19.05 -7.92 -2.92
C ARG A 114 -18.98 -9.10 -3.88
N SER A 115 -20.09 -9.43 -4.53
CA SER A 115 -20.15 -10.48 -5.56
C SER A 115 -19.40 -10.09 -6.84
N ASP A 116 -19.16 -8.80 -7.09
CA ASP A 116 -18.33 -8.32 -8.21
C ASP A 116 -16.82 -8.44 -7.91
N ILE A 117 -16.44 -8.77 -6.67
CA ILE A 117 -15.03 -8.91 -6.27
C ILE A 117 -14.65 -10.39 -6.28
N ASP A 118 -14.05 -10.83 -7.39
CA ASP A 118 -13.59 -12.20 -7.57
C ASP A 118 -12.70 -12.67 -6.42
N GLN A 119 -13.01 -13.87 -5.90
CA GLN A 119 -12.21 -14.59 -4.90
C GLN A 119 -12.00 -13.82 -3.58
N LEU A 120 -12.94 -12.94 -3.19
CA LEU A 120 -12.86 -12.24 -1.92
C LEU A 120 -13.05 -13.21 -0.73
N LYS A 121 -11.94 -13.69 -0.17
CA LYS A 121 -11.94 -14.65 0.96
C LYS A 121 -12.10 -14.03 2.35
N PHE A 122 -12.21 -12.71 2.44
CA PHE A 122 -12.14 -12.01 3.72
C PHE A 122 -13.51 -11.52 4.16
N ASN A 123 -14.03 -12.16 5.20
CA ASN A 123 -15.24 -11.70 5.86
C ASN A 123 -14.94 -10.48 6.74
N ASN A 124 -15.95 -9.63 6.94
CA ASN A 124 -15.92 -8.50 7.85
C ASN A 124 -14.86 -7.42 7.53
N LEU A 125 -14.40 -7.30 6.28
CA LEU A 125 -13.52 -6.19 5.87
C LEU A 125 -14.24 -4.84 5.94
N LEU A 126 -15.55 -4.83 5.68
CA LEU A 126 -16.37 -3.61 5.67
C LEU A 126 -17.33 -3.56 6.87
N GLU A 127 -17.07 -4.32 7.92
CA GLU A 127 -17.86 -4.28 9.16
C GLU A 127 -17.83 -2.88 9.79
N ASN A 128 -16.65 -2.24 9.77
CA ASN A 128 -16.50 -0.84 10.11
C ASN A 128 -15.35 -0.19 9.33
N LYS A 129 -15.25 1.13 9.44
CA LYS A 129 -14.26 1.96 8.72
C LYS A 129 -12.79 1.68 9.06
N SER A 130 -12.51 0.93 10.13
CA SER A 130 -11.17 0.54 10.58
C SER A 130 -10.88 -0.95 10.44
N SER A 131 -11.84 -1.79 10.02
CA SER A 131 -11.63 -3.24 9.96
C SER A 131 -10.51 -3.64 9.00
N ILE A 132 -10.43 -2.99 7.82
CA ILE A 132 -9.30 -3.17 6.89
C ILE A 132 -8.01 -2.69 7.55
N ASP A 133 -8.07 -1.57 8.26
CA ASP A 133 -6.89 -0.96 8.85
C ASP A 133 -6.25 -1.87 9.91
N SER A 134 -7.07 -2.48 10.77
CA SER A 134 -6.65 -3.43 11.82
C SER A 134 -6.14 -4.77 11.28
N LYS A 135 -6.58 -5.17 10.08
CA LYS A 135 -6.14 -6.41 9.41
C LYS A 135 -4.90 -6.22 8.53
N SER A 136 -4.52 -4.98 8.25
CA SER A 136 -3.32 -4.66 7.48
C SER A 136 -2.06 -4.73 8.33
N LEU A 137 -0.88 -4.65 7.70
CA LEU A 137 0.42 -4.63 8.37
C LEU A 137 0.46 -3.55 9.47
N GLY A 138 0.89 -3.94 10.67
CA GLY A 138 0.95 -3.05 11.83
C GLY A 138 -0.39 -2.76 12.51
N GLY A 139 -1.48 -3.40 12.08
CA GLY A 139 -2.82 -3.21 12.64
C GLY A 139 -3.00 -3.73 14.06
N SER A 140 -2.20 -4.70 14.50
CA SER A 140 -2.20 -5.21 15.88
C SER A 140 -0.97 -4.76 16.65
N LEU A 141 -1.18 -3.94 17.69
CA LEU A 141 -0.13 -3.46 18.59
C LEU A 141 0.14 -4.41 19.78
N LYS A 142 -0.50 -5.58 19.80
CA LYS A 142 -0.27 -6.59 20.83
C LYS A 142 1.13 -7.17 20.70
N ASP A 143 1.68 -7.59 21.83
CA ASP A 143 2.95 -8.31 21.93
C ASP A 143 4.13 -7.56 21.29
N ALA A 144 4.10 -6.23 21.35
CA ALA A 144 5.09 -5.39 20.70
C ALA A 144 6.52 -5.64 21.22
N LYS A 145 6.70 -6.06 22.47
CA LYS A 145 8.03 -6.36 23.03
C LYS A 145 8.58 -7.64 22.41
N GLU A 146 7.76 -8.69 22.37
CA GLU A 146 8.07 -9.99 21.79
C GLU A 146 8.34 -9.86 20.28
N LYS A 147 7.53 -9.06 19.58
CA LYS A 147 7.74 -8.72 18.17
C LYS A 147 9.08 -8.03 17.96
N TYR A 148 9.48 -7.10 18.83
CA TYR A 148 10.76 -6.40 18.73
C TYR A 148 11.94 -7.35 18.91
N GLU A 149 11.90 -8.17 19.96
CA GLU A 149 12.94 -9.16 20.23
C GLU A 149 13.15 -10.11 19.04
N PHE A 150 12.08 -10.43 18.31
CA PHE A 150 12.14 -11.26 17.10
C PHE A 150 12.85 -10.58 15.92
N ILE A 151 12.67 -9.26 15.71
CA ILE A 151 13.18 -8.56 14.52
C ILE A 151 14.42 -7.70 14.76
N LYS A 152 14.75 -7.35 16.01
CA LYS A 152 15.82 -6.37 16.31
C LYS A 152 17.19 -6.79 15.75
N ASN A 153 17.49 -8.09 15.76
CA ASN A 153 18.76 -8.61 15.25
C ASN A 153 18.81 -8.71 13.71
N LYS A 154 17.71 -8.39 13.02
CA LYS A 154 17.62 -8.44 11.55
C LYS A 154 17.87 -7.08 10.89
N SER A 155 17.82 -5.99 11.65
CA SER A 155 17.95 -4.64 11.11
C SER A 155 18.55 -3.69 12.15
N LEU A 156 19.77 -3.22 11.89
CA LEU A 156 20.42 -2.18 12.69
C LEU A 156 19.67 -0.85 12.57
N SER A 157 19.25 -0.49 11.34
CA SER A 157 18.48 0.73 11.09
C SER A 157 17.19 0.78 11.90
N LEU A 158 16.55 -0.38 12.14
CA LEU A 158 15.36 -0.46 13.00
C LEU A 158 15.71 -0.13 14.46
N VAL A 159 16.79 -0.71 15.00
CA VAL A 159 17.23 -0.49 16.39
C VAL A 159 17.53 0.98 16.62
N GLU A 160 18.34 1.59 15.75
CA GLU A 160 18.66 3.02 15.80
C GLU A 160 17.39 3.88 15.74
N THR A 161 16.44 3.53 14.87
CA THR A 161 15.18 4.27 14.74
C THR A 161 14.32 4.14 16.00
N VAL A 162 14.27 2.95 16.63
CA VAL A 162 13.54 2.71 17.88
C VAL A 162 14.12 3.55 19.01
N GLU A 163 15.44 3.60 19.14
CA GLU A 163 16.14 4.44 20.11
C GLU A 163 15.82 5.92 19.90
N LEU A 164 15.93 6.43 18.67
CA LEU A 164 15.58 7.82 18.35
C LEU A 164 14.13 8.17 18.70
N ILE A 165 13.18 7.29 18.37
CA ILE A 165 11.77 7.53 18.69
C ILE A 165 11.52 7.45 20.19
N SER A 166 12.23 6.58 20.92
CA SER A 166 12.07 6.45 22.39
C SER A 166 12.34 7.75 23.13
N LEU A 167 13.31 8.54 22.65
CA LEU A 167 13.68 9.83 23.24
C LEU A 167 12.57 10.89 23.05
N VAL A 168 11.72 10.73 22.04
CA VAL A 168 10.68 11.71 21.68
C VAL A 168 9.28 11.25 22.12
N ASN A 169 8.90 10.01 21.80
CA ASN A 169 7.60 9.44 22.09
C ASN A 169 7.60 7.90 22.04
N GLU A 170 7.84 7.30 23.20
CA GLU A 170 7.87 5.84 23.38
C GLU A 170 6.58 5.13 22.91
N LYS A 171 5.41 5.77 23.03
CA LYS A 171 4.13 5.14 22.64
C LYS A 171 4.06 4.82 21.15
N ASN A 172 4.77 5.58 20.32
CA ASN A 172 4.78 5.38 18.87
C ASN A 172 5.72 4.25 18.42
N ILE A 173 6.65 3.80 19.28
CA ILE A 173 7.56 2.68 18.99
C ILE A 173 6.75 1.41 18.68
N LYS A 174 5.68 1.14 19.44
CA LYS A 174 4.84 -0.04 19.24
C LYS A 174 4.28 -0.14 17.83
N LYS A 175 3.98 1.00 17.19
CA LYS A 175 3.46 1.05 15.83
C LYS A 175 4.55 0.67 14.82
N LEU A 176 5.73 1.26 14.95
CA LEU A 176 6.89 0.93 14.12
C LEU A 176 7.22 -0.56 14.21
N ILE A 177 7.38 -1.08 15.43
CA ILE A 177 7.71 -2.50 15.64
C ILE A 177 6.65 -3.41 15.02
N SER A 178 5.37 -3.13 15.28
CA SER A 178 4.29 -3.99 14.77
C SER A 178 4.27 -4.02 13.24
N PHE A 179 4.47 -2.86 12.61
CA PHE A 179 4.54 -2.77 11.16
C PHE A 179 5.75 -3.52 10.58
N ILE A 180 6.95 -3.32 11.13
CA ILE A 180 8.17 -3.97 10.62
C ILE A 180 8.15 -5.48 10.88
N TYR A 181 7.58 -5.92 12.00
CA TYR A 181 7.35 -7.34 12.26
C TYR A 181 6.41 -7.99 11.25
N ASP A 182 5.26 -7.37 10.98
CA ASP A 182 4.31 -7.91 10.00
C ASP A 182 4.89 -7.86 8.58
N LEU A 183 5.68 -6.82 8.26
CA LEU A 183 6.42 -6.71 7.00
C LEU A 183 7.45 -7.85 6.85
N ASP A 184 8.24 -8.14 7.89
CA ASP A 184 9.23 -9.23 7.90
C ASP A 184 8.57 -10.59 7.59
N LYS A 185 7.40 -10.85 8.19
CA LYS A 185 6.58 -12.04 7.87
C LYS A 185 6.07 -12.04 6.44
N ALA A 186 5.59 -10.90 5.95
CA ALA A 186 5.11 -10.78 4.59
C ALA A 186 6.22 -11.04 3.56
N LEU A 187 7.47 -10.66 3.88
CA LEU A 187 8.63 -10.96 3.07
C LEU A 187 8.92 -12.46 2.98
N ASP A 188 8.80 -13.22 4.07
CA ASP A 188 9.01 -14.68 4.02
C ASP A 188 8.06 -15.36 3.02
N ASN A 189 6.77 -15.01 3.08
CA ASN A 189 5.77 -15.54 2.16
C ASN A 189 6.01 -15.07 0.73
N THR A 190 6.38 -13.82 0.55
CA THR A 190 6.71 -13.26 -0.75
C THR A 190 7.87 -14.02 -1.38
N LEU A 191 8.97 -14.17 -0.65
CA LEU A 191 10.15 -14.88 -1.11
C LEU A 191 9.84 -16.34 -1.43
N SER A 192 8.96 -17.00 -0.69
CA SER A 192 8.55 -18.39 -0.98
C SER A 192 7.90 -18.58 -2.35
N ASN A 193 7.33 -17.51 -2.93
CA ASN A 193 6.68 -17.49 -4.24
C ASN A 193 7.59 -17.03 -5.39
N LEU A 194 8.87 -16.75 -5.10
CA LEU A 194 9.85 -16.34 -6.09
C LEU A 194 10.82 -17.47 -6.42
N ARG A 195 11.26 -17.55 -7.68
CA ARG A 195 12.35 -18.44 -8.08
C ARG A 195 13.66 -17.98 -7.45
N SER A 196 14.63 -18.89 -7.35
CA SER A 196 16.01 -18.49 -7.06
C SER A 196 16.47 -17.50 -8.14
N ASN A 197 17.25 -16.49 -7.75
CA ASN A 197 17.75 -15.43 -8.61
C ASN A 197 16.70 -14.47 -9.17
N ALA A 198 15.43 -14.55 -8.74
CA ALA A 198 14.38 -13.63 -9.14
C ALA A 198 14.68 -12.19 -8.69
N TYR A 199 14.34 -11.22 -9.53
CA TYR A 199 14.48 -9.81 -9.21
C TYR A 199 13.26 -9.30 -8.43
N MET A 200 13.50 -8.41 -7.49
CA MET A 200 12.47 -7.71 -6.73
C MET A 200 12.69 -6.21 -6.86
N ILE A 201 11.67 -5.52 -7.35
CA ILE A 201 11.63 -4.07 -7.50
C ILE A 201 10.62 -3.55 -6.47
N TRP A 202 11.16 -3.07 -5.36
CA TRP A 202 10.37 -2.53 -4.26
C TRP A 202 10.29 -1.02 -4.39
N THR A 203 9.10 -0.50 -4.70
CA THR A 203 8.85 0.93 -4.58
C THR A 203 8.56 1.22 -3.11
N LEU A 204 9.33 2.13 -2.50
CA LEU A 204 9.38 2.46 -1.08
C LEU A 204 9.18 3.96 -0.82
N GLY A 205 8.74 4.29 0.38
CA GLY A 205 8.64 5.67 0.84
C GLY A 205 9.07 5.78 2.30
N ASN A 206 10.03 6.66 2.57
CA ASN A 206 10.51 6.91 3.93
C ASN A 206 9.53 7.82 4.67
N ARG A 207 8.89 7.24 5.68
CA ARG A 207 7.78 7.88 6.41
C ARG A 207 8.30 8.70 7.56
N ARG A 208 7.41 9.45 8.21
CA ARG A 208 7.72 10.09 9.50
C ARG A 208 6.83 9.54 10.61
N ILE A 209 7.43 9.23 11.76
CA ILE A 209 6.75 8.93 13.02
C ILE A 209 7.31 9.88 14.07
N SER A 210 6.46 10.60 14.79
CA SER A 210 6.91 11.63 15.76
C SER A 210 7.85 12.68 15.12
N ASN A 211 7.62 13.03 13.86
CA ASN A 211 8.50 13.89 13.04
C ASN A 211 9.92 13.35 12.77
N ILE A 212 10.21 12.09 13.14
CA ILE A 212 11.45 11.39 12.81
C ILE A 212 11.23 10.60 11.53
N GLU A 213 12.13 10.76 10.56
CA GLU A 213 12.09 9.98 9.33
C GLU A 213 12.50 8.52 9.57
N ILE A 214 11.67 7.60 9.11
CA ILE A 214 11.88 6.16 9.19
C ILE A 214 12.57 5.73 7.90
N PRO A 215 13.81 5.23 7.98
CA PRO A 215 14.57 4.79 6.81
C PRO A 215 14.08 3.41 6.36
N LEU A 216 12.83 3.34 5.90
CA LEU A 216 12.17 2.08 5.52
C LEU A 216 12.92 1.36 4.40
N ASN A 217 13.55 2.10 3.49
CA ASN A 217 14.43 1.52 2.48
C ASN A 217 15.61 0.76 3.08
N LYS A 218 16.27 1.30 4.11
CA LYS A 218 17.37 0.63 4.79
C LYS A 218 16.88 -0.57 5.59
N ILE A 219 15.82 -0.39 6.37
CA ILE A 219 15.23 -1.47 7.17
C ILE A 219 14.82 -2.64 6.26
N MET A 220 14.11 -2.36 5.16
CA MET A 220 13.68 -3.40 4.23
C MET A 220 14.85 -4.11 3.55
N ARG A 221 15.89 -3.37 3.17
CA ARG A 221 17.12 -3.95 2.64
C ARG A 221 17.76 -4.91 3.64
N GLU A 222 17.95 -4.48 4.88
CA GLU A 222 18.57 -5.29 5.94
C GLU A 222 17.76 -6.56 6.23
N LEU A 223 16.43 -6.44 6.31
CA LEU A 223 15.54 -7.61 6.48
C LEU A 223 15.68 -8.62 5.34
N LEU A 224 15.78 -8.15 4.09
CA LEU A 224 15.94 -9.01 2.92
C LEU A 224 17.34 -9.64 2.87
N GLU A 225 18.39 -8.89 3.19
CA GLU A 225 19.77 -9.39 3.30
C GLU A 225 19.88 -10.46 4.40
N HIS A 226 19.22 -10.26 5.54
CA HIS A 226 19.13 -11.26 6.60
C HIS A 226 18.45 -12.57 6.15
N LYS A 227 17.53 -12.48 5.16
CA LYS A 227 16.88 -13.64 4.52
C LYS A 227 17.68 -14.21 3.34
N GLY A 228 18.93 -13.77 3.14
CA GLY A 228 19.83 -14.27 2.09
C GLY A 228 19.68 -13.61 0.72
N CYS A 229 18.84 -12.56 0.61
CA CYS A 229 18.73 -11.81 -0.63
C CYS A 229 19.93 -10.87 -0.82
N LYS A 230 20.21 -10.50 -2.07
CA LYS A 230 21.32 -9.61 -2.43
C LYS A 230 20.80 -8.24 -2.85
N TYR A 231 21.41 -7.20 -2.32
CA TYR A 231 21.23 -5.84 -2.81
C TYR A 231 21.79 -5.70 -4.24
N ILE A 232 21.03 -5.06 -5.12
CA ILE A 232 21.45 -4.78 -6.49
C ILE A 232 21.66 -3.28 -6.67
N TYR A 233 20.62 -2.48 -6.43
CA TYR A 233 20.68 -1.04 -6.66
C TYR A 233 19.53 -0.29 -5.96
N GLN A 234 19.66 1.03 -5.81
CA GLN A 234 18.61 1.91 -5.32
C GLN A 234 18.53 3.17 -6.17
N LEU A 235 17.30 3.60 -6.51
CA LEU A 235 17.02 4.83 -7.27
C LEU A 235 16.08 5.74 -6.48
N ASP A 236 16.20 7.04 -6.69
CA ASP A 236 15.24 8.04 -6.21
C ASP A 236 14.27 8.42 -7.34
N ARG A 237 12.98 8.54 -7.02
CA ARG A 237 11.92 8.92 -7.96
C ARG A 237 11.13 10.12 -7.43
N GLU A 238 11.01 11.16 -8.25
CA GLU A 238 10.20 12.33 -7.93
C GLU A 238 8.71 12.11 -8.21
N ILE A 239 7.86 12.46 -7.23
CA ILE A 239 6.40 12.36 -7.37
C ILE A 239 5.86 13.65 -8.01
N HIS A 240 5.63 13.62 -9.32
CA HIS A 240 5.17 14.79 -10.07
C HIS A 240 3.70 15.16 -9.80
N ASN A 241 2.84 14.19 -9.46
CA ASN A 241 1.41 14.41 -9.21
C ASN A 241 0.91 13.55 -8.03
N LYS A 242 0.53 14.19 -6.91
CA LYS A 242 -0.09 13.50 -5.75
C LYS A 242 -1.59 13.40 -5.94
N ARG A 243 -2.12 12.16 -5.99
CA ARG A 243 -3.57 11.88 -5.98
C ARG A 243 -4.22 12.07 -4.59
N MET A 244 -3.39 12.15 -3.54
CA MET A 244 -3.77 12.24 -2.13
C MET A 244 -3.49 13.64 -1.54
N ALA A 245 -4.15 13.99 -0.43
CA ALA A 245 -4.03 15.31 0.20
C ALA A 245 -2.58 15.65 0.60
N LYS A 246 -2.15 16.89 0.36
CA LYS A 246 -0.77 17.36 0.62
C LYS A 246 -0.39 17.46 2.10
N ARG A 247 -1.37 17.50 3.02
CA ARG A 247 -1.15 17.64 4.46
C ARG A 247 -1.83 16.53 5.25
N ASN A 248 -1.09 15.94 6.17
CA ASN A 248 -1.65 15.28 7.35
C ASN A 248 -1.43 16.17 8.57
N ARG A 249 -2.31 16.10 9.57
CA ARG A 249 -2.26 16.93 10.80
C ARG A 249 -1.02 16.67 11.68
N VAL A 250 -0.14 15.76 11.27
CA VAL A 250 0.96 15.17 12.07
C VAL A 250 2.33 15.27 11.37
N ALA A 251 2.40 15.42 10.03
CA ALA A 251 3.66 15.57 9.29
C ALA A 251 3.41 16.02 7.83
N ASP A 252 4.45 16.60 7.21
CA ASP A 252 4.52 16.81 5.76
C ASP A 252 4.52 15.46 5.01
N THR A 253 3.91 15.44 3.82
CA THR A 253 3.77 14.23 3.02
C THR A 253 4.99 14.02 2.11
N MET A 254 5.51 12.78 2.03
CA MET A 254 6.68 12.41 1.21
C MET A 254 6.65 12.98 -0.21
N ASP A 255 7.73 13.64 -0.65
CA ASP A 255 7.90 14.19 -2.00
C ASP A 255 8.76 13.32 -2.92
N LYS A 256 9.41 12.29 -2.36
CA LYS A 256 10.25 11.32 -3.06
C LYS A 256 9.82 9.89 -2.75
N GLU A 257 9.81 9.06 -3.79
CA GLU A 257 9.74 7.60 -3.68
C GLU A 257 11.14 7.02 -3.92
N LEU A 258 11.43 5.88 -3.32
CA LEU A 258 12.67 5.13 -3.50
C LEU A 258 12.34 3.84 -4.24
N ILE A 259 13.19 3.41 -5.16
CA ILE A 259 13.06 2.11 -5.82
C ILE A 259 14.25 1.27 -5.36
N LEU A 260 13.99 0.28 -4.51
CA LEU A 260 14.98 -0.66 -4.01
C LEU A 260 14.94 -1.94 -4.88
N ILE A 261 16.05 -2.26 -5.53
CA ILE A 261 16.21 -3.45 -6.36
C ILE A 261 17.01 -4.48 -5.58
N MET A 262 16.40 -5.63 -5.35
CA MET A 262 16.97 -6.79 -4.64
C MET A 262 16.89 -8.04 -5.51
N ARG A 263 17.69 -9.05 -5.20
CA ARG A 263 17.65 -10.36 -5.85
C ARG A 263 17.56 -11.47 -4.81
N LYS A 264 16.65 -12.42 -5.00
CA LYS A 264 16.54 -13.61 -4.14
C LYS A 264 17.68 -14.59 -4.44
#